data_AF-R2QN15-F1
#
_entry.id   AF-R2QN15-F1
#
_cell.length_a   1.000
_cell.length_b   1.000
_cell.length_c   1.000
_cell.angle_alpha   90.00
_cell.angle_beta   90.00
_cell.angle_gamma   90.00
#
_symmetry.space_group_name_H-M   'P 1'
#
loop_
_entity.id
_entity.type
_entity.pdbx_description
1 polymer ?
#
loop_
_entity_poly.entity_id
_entity_poly.type
_entity_poly.pdbx_seq_one_letter_code
_entity_poly.pdbx_strand_id
1 'polypeptide(L)'
;MRGIISNDQRVYRYESPFLLQGENDLSLSELRNIFIRQLTGNPQAKYVANNYALEKDKRTISVWRKDGKVLSDDEQVRIDQVLPRIFETH
;
A
#
# COMPACT_ATOMS: atom_id res chain seq x y z
N MET A 1 -1.02 2.69 14.69
CA MET A 1 -0.97 2.06 13.35
C MET A 1 -2.13 1.11 13.24
N ARG A 2 -2.94 1.22 12.17
CA ARG A 2 -4.01 0.29 11.80
C ARG A 2 -3.46 -1.01 11.20
N GLY A 3 -2.30 -0.97 10.56
CA GLY A 3 -1.62 -2.17 10.06
C GLY A 3 -0.59 -2.77 11.02
N ILE A 4 -0.05 -3.91 10.61
CA ILE A 4 0.95 -4.69 11.33
C ILE A 4 2.23 -4.77 10.50
N ILE A 5 3.38 -4.53 11.12
CA ILE A 5 4.69 -4.65 10.49
C ILE A 5 5.26 -6.04 10.79
N SER A 6 5.88 -6.67 9.79
CA SER A 6 6.58 -7.95 9.97
C SER A 6 7.75 -7.83 10.95
N ASN A 7 8.16 -8.95 11.56
CA ASN A 7 9.24 -8.96 12.56
C ASN A 7 10.57 -8.41 12.04
N ASP A 8 10.84 -8.53 10.74
CA ASP A 8 12.03 -8.01 10.05
C ASP A 8 11.86 -6.56 9.55
N GLN A 9 10.72 -5.92 9.84
CA GLN A 9 10.36 -4.55 9.45
C GLN A 9 10.30 -4.29 7.94
N ARG A 10 10.19 -5.34 7.12
CA ARG A 10 10.20 -5.21 5.66
C ARG A 10 8.83 -5.14 5.02
N VAL A 11 7.82 -5.71 5.67
CA VAL A 11 6.47 -5.86 5.13
C VAL A 11 5.46 -5.23 6.07
N TYR A 12 4.75 -4.24 5.58
CA TYR A 12 3.57 -3.68 6.23
C TYR A 12 2.33 -4.43 5.74
N ARG A 13 1.44 -4.84 6.63
CA ARG A 13 0.19 -5.53 6.32
C ARG A 13 -1.00 -4.76 6.85
N TYR A 14 -2.03 -4.64 6.03
CA TYR A 14 -3.30 -4.03 6.38
C TYR A 14 -4.45 -4.95 5.96
N GLU A 15 -5.49 -5.02 6.79
CA GLU A 15 -6.69 -5.79 6.46
C GLU A 15 -7.73 -4.87 5.83
N SER A 16 -7.96 -5.06 4.54
CA SER A 16 -9.00 -4.40 3.77
C SER A 16 -10.39 -4.80 4.26
N PRO A 17 -11.35 -3.87 4.35
CA PRO A 17 -12.77 -4.22 4.53
C PRO A 17 -13.31 -5.03 3.33
N PHE A 18 -12.70 -4.90 2.16
CA PHE A 18 -13.09 -5.57 0.92
C PHE A 18 -12.36 -6.91 0.73
N LEU A 19 -13.14 -7.98 0.56
CA LEU A 19 -12.67 -9.35 0.33
C LEU A 19 -12.01 -9.51 -1.04
N LEU A 20 -12.65 -9.02 -2.10
CA LEU A 20 -12.21 -9.23 -3.48
C LEU A 20 -11.58 -7.97 -4.06
N GLN A 21 -10.83 -8.14 -5.15
CA GLN A 21 -10.34 -7.02 -5.94
C GLN A 21 -11.48 -6.57 -6.86
N GLY A 22 -11.85 -5.28 -6.84
CA GLY A 22 -12.92 -4.72 -7.67
C GLY A 22 -14.28 -4.59 -6.98
N GLU A 23 -14.40 -4.88 -5.67
CA GLU A 23 -15.61 -4.54 -4.89
C GLU A 23 -15.85 -3.03 -4.77
N ASN A 24 -14.90 -2.24 -5.27
CA ASN A 24 -14.81 -0.81 -5.14
C ASN A 24 -14.50 -0.15 -6.51
N ASP A 25 -14.97 -0.80 -7.60
CA ASP A 25 -14.89 -0.36 -9.00
C ASP A 25 -13.48 -0.08 -9.59
N LEU A 26 -12.42 -0.13 -8.78
CA LEU A 26 -11.04 0.03 -9.20
C LEU A 26 -10.29 -1.29 -9.24
N SER A 27 -9.47 -1.45 -10.28
CA SER A 27 -8.49 -2.52 -10.36
C SER A 27 -7.33 -2.30 -9.37
N LEU A 28 -6.64 -3.38 -8.97
CA LEU A 28 -5.44 -3.28 -8.14
C LEU A 28 -4.35 -2.43 -8.80
N SER A 29 -4.27 -2.41 -10.13
CA SER A 29 -3.35 -1.56 -10.88
C SER A 29 -3.65 -0.06 -10.70
N GLU A 30 -4.92 0.32 -10.64
CA GLU A 30 -5.34 1.69 -10.36
C GLU A 30 -5.05 2.05 -8.91
N LEU A 31 -5.41 1.18 -7.97
CA LEU A 31 -5.13 1.35 -6.54
C LEU A 31 -3.62 1.52 -6.27
N ARG A 32 -2.79 0.71 -6.94
CA ARG A 32 -1.32 0.81 -6.90
C ARG A 32 -0.79 2.17 -7.37
N ASN A 33 -1.37 2.71 -8.45
CA ASN A 33 -0.99 4.02 -8.96
C ASN A 33 -1.44 5.15 -8.02
N ILE A 34 -2.67 5.08 -7.49
CA ILE A 34 -3.18 6.04 -6.50
C ILE A 34 -2.30 6.02 -5.25
N PHE A 35 -1.96 4.83 -4.74
CA PHE A 35 -1.09 4.62 -3.60
C PHE A 35 0.25 5.32 -3.76
N ILE A 36 0.95 5.07 -4.87
CA ILE A 36 2.26 5.67 -5.09
C ILE A 36 2.21 7.18 -5.24
N ARG A 37 1.18 7.72 -5.91
CA ARG A 37 1.02 9.18 -6.05
C ARG A 37 0.79 9.85 -4.70
N GLN A 38 -0.04 9.26 -3.84
CA GLN A 38 -0.30 9.79 -2.49
C GLN A 38 0.91 9.62 -1.57
N LEU A 39 1.54 8.44 -1.57
CA LEU A 39 2.69 8.14 -0.71
C LEU A 39 3.89 9.06 -1.01
N THR A 40 4.15 9.35 -2.29
CA THR A 40 5.28 10.19 -2.72
C THR A 40 4.93 11.68 -2.78
N GLY A 41 3.65 12.04 -2.67
CA GLY A 41 3.17 13.40 -2.93
C GLY A 41 3.38 13.87 -4.39
N ASN A 42 3.71 12.97 -5.31
CA ASN A 42 3.99 13.29 -6.70
C ASN A 42 2.88 12.76 -7.63
N PRO A 43 2.07 13.62 -8.27
CA PRO A 43 0.97 13.20 -9.12
C PRO A 43 1.42 12.47 -10.40
N GLN A 44 2.67 12.67 -10.85
CA GLN A 44 3.24 12.00 -12.01
C GLN A 44 3.92 10.67 -11.67
N ALA A 45 3.96 10.29 -10.39
CA ALA A 45 4.57 9.04 -9.96
C ALA A 45 3.86 7.83 -10.58
N LYS A 46 4.64 6.91 -11.14
CA LYS A 46 4.17 5.64 -11.71
C LYS A 46 4.53 4.49 -10.80
N TYR A 47 3.60 3.58 -10.55
CA TYR A 47 3.86 2.43 -9.66
C TYR A 47 5.03 1.56 -10.11
N VAL A 48 5.16 1.32 -11.43
CA VAL A 48 6.24 0.50 -11.99
C VAL A 48 7.62 1.08 -11.67
N ALA A 49 7.76 2.41 -11.75
CA ALA A 49 9.02 3.12 -11.55
C ALA A 49 9.34 3.42 -10.07
N ASN A 50 8.42 3.14 -9.15
CA ASN A 50 8.64 3.40 -7.73
C ASN A 50 9.19 2.19 -6.98
N ASN A 51 9.83 2.46 -5.85
CA ASN A 51 10.49 1.47 -5.02
C ASN A 51 9.56 0.68 -4.10
N TYR A 52 8.24 0.86 -4.19
CA TYR A 52 7.29 0.12 -3.37
C TYR A 52 6.50 -0.89 -4.20
N ALA A 53 6.25 -2.03 -3.59
CA ALA A 53 5.30 -3.03 -4.04
C ALA A 53 4.08 -3.02 -3.13
N LEU A 54 2.92 -3.26 -3.71
CA LEU A 54 1.62 -3.40 -3.06
C LEU A 54 0.92 -4.62 -3.66
N GLU A 55 0.60 -5.61 -2.84
CA GLU A 55 -0.17 -6.78 -3.23
C GLU A 55 -1.39 -6.95 -2.35
N LYS A 56 -2.45 -7.53 -2.92
CA LYS A 56 -3.67 -7.89 -2.21
C LYS A 56 -3.89 -9.39 -2.35
N ASP A 57 -3.94 -10.10 -1.24
CA ASP A 57 -4.39 -11.49 -1.15
C ASP A 57 -5.62 -11.55 -0.25
N LYS A 58 -6.78 -11.84 -0.84
CA LYS A 58 -8.09 -11.73 -0.18
C LYS A 58 -8.21 -10.35 0.50
N ARG A 59 -8.41 -10.31 1.82
CA ARG A 59 -8.47 -9.06 2.60
C ARG A 59 -7.11 -8.47 2.93
N THR A 60 -6.03 -9.25 2.86
CA THR A 60 -4.71 -8.78 3.29
C THR A 60 -4.06 -7.98 2.19
N ILE A 61 -3.72 -6.73 2.48
CA ILE A 61 -2.90 -5.88 1.62
C ILE A 61 -1.50 -5.81 2.23
N SER A 62 -0.49 -6.17 1.45
CA SER A 62 0.91 -6.15 1.86
C SER A 62 1.67 -5.09 1.07
N VAL A 63 2.49 -4.31 1.76
CA VAL A 63 3.35 -3.26 1.18
C VAL A 63 4.79 -3.47 1.64
N TRP A 64 5.73 -3.41 0.71
CA TRP A 64 7.17 -3.54 0.98
C TRP A 64 7.98 -2.76 -0.04
N ARG A 65 9.28 -2.59 0.25
CA ARG A 65 10.20 -1.99 -0.72
C ARG A 65 10.74 -3.06 -1.67
N LYS A 66 10.71 -2.77 -2.98
CA LYS A 66 11.27 -3.62 -4.04
C LYS A 66 12.79 -3.82 -3.89
N ASP A 67 13.48 -2.89 -3.22
CA ASP A 67 14.91 -3.00 -2.93
C ASP A 67 15.23 -3.88 -1.71
N GLY A 68 14.21 -4.47 -1.06
CA GLY A 68 14.36 -5.38 0.08
C GLY A 68 14.79 -4.70 1.38
N LYS A 69 14.86 -3.37 1.42
CA LYS A 69 15.17 -2.63 2.64
C LYS A 69 13.99 -2.62 3.61
N VAL A 70 14.31 -2.39 4.88
CA VAL A 70 13.31 -2.16 5.93
C VAL A 70 12.51 -0.89 5.64
N LEU A 71 11.27 -0.87 6.09
CA LEU A 71 10.43 0.32 6.13
C LEU A 71 10.84 1.14 7.36
N SER A 72 11.36 2.34 7.15
CA SER A 72 11.60 3.29 8.24
C SER A 72 10.30 3.71 8.93
N ASP A 73 10.38 4.20 10.16
CA ASP A 73 9.19 4.59 10.93
C ASP A 73 8.35 5.65 10.21
N ASP A 74 8.98 6.62 9.53
CA ASP A 74 8.28 7.62 8.72
C ASP A 74 7.56 6.98 7.51
N GLU A 75 8.20 6.02 6.83
CA GLU A 75 7.55 5.25 5.75
C GLU A 75 6.36 4.46 6.30
N GLN A 76 6.51 3.78 7.43
CA GLN A 76 5.44 3.02 8.08
C GLN A 76 4.25 3.91 8.41
N VAL A 77 4.48 5.09 9.01
CA VAL A 77 3.43 6.06 9.36
C VAL A 77 2.71 6.57 8.11
N ARG A 78 3.44 6.90 7.04
CA ARG A 78 2.83 7.35 5.77
C ARG A 78 2.00 6.25 5.12
N ILE A 79 2.50 5.02 5.09
CA ILE A 79 1.76 3.86 4.57
C ILE A 79 0.49 3.64 5.38
N ASP A 80 0.56 3.73 6.72
CA ASP A 80 -0.57 3.57 7.63
C ASP A 80 -1.68 4.62 7.43
N GLN A 81 -1.31 5.82 6.98
CA GLN A 81 -2.27 6.89 6.68
C GLN A 81 -2.88 6.76 5.28
N VAL A 82 -2.04 6.42 4.28
CA VAL A 82 -2.43 6.41 2.86
C VAL A 82 -3.20 5.15 2.50
N LEU A 83 -2.73 3.98 2.94
CA LEU A 83 -3.24 2.70 2.47
C LEU A 83 -4.71 2.47 2.88
N PRO A 84 -5.12 2.62 4.17
CA PRO A 84 -6.52 2.43 4.55
C PRO A 84 -7.44 3.42 3.82
N ARG A 85 -7.03 4.68 3.70
CA ARG A 85 -7.81 5.72 3.02
C ARG A 85 -8.14 5.33 1.58
N ILE A 86 -7.17 4.79 0.84
CA ILE A 86 -7.40 4.41 -0.56
C ILE A 86 -8.42 3.29 -0.65
N PHE A 87 -8.28 2.25 0.19
CA PHE A 87 -9.17 1.09 0.16
C PHE A 87 -10.52 1.34 0.83
N GLU A 88 -10.67 2.34 1.69
CA GLU A 88 -11.95 2.74 2.30
C GLU A 88 -12.71 3.78 1.46
N THR A 89 -12.02 4.57 0.64
CA THR A 89 -12.62 5.66 -0.15
C THR A 89 -13.00 5.23 -1.56
N HIS A 90 -12.14 4.42 -2.18
CA HIS A 90 -12.31 3.96 -3.54
C HIS A 90 -12.70 2.53 -3.54
#